data_AF-A0A930U0Z9-F1
#
_entry.id   AF-A0A930U0Z9-F1
#
_cell.length_a   1.000
_cell.length_b   1.000
_cell.length_c   1.000
_cell.angle_alpha   90.00
_cell.angle_beta   90.00
_cell.angle_gamma   90.00
#
_symmetry.space_group_name_H-M   'P 1'
#
loop_
_entity.id
_entity.type
_entity.pdbx_description
1 polymer ?
#
loop_
_entity_poly.entity_id
_entity_poly.type
_entity_poly.pdbx_seq_one_letter_code
_entity_poly.pdbx_strand_id
1 'polypeptide(L)' 'MTSGSDRLIRSLSPEEQAALTEKLFLDSAYLSTSDIMTLALQGGSFDFLHDEPDLYSLDDGEPIPCP' A
#
# COMPACT_ATOMS: atom_id res chain seq x y z
N MET A 1 15.20 4.09 -3.23
CA MET A 1 14.83 2.68 -3.07
C MET A 1 13.71 2.39 -4.05
N THR A 2 14.03 1.94 -5.26
CA THR A 2 13.01 1.62 -6.28
C THR A 2 12.67 0.14 -6.14
N SER A 3 11.44 -0.16 -5.74
CA SER A 3 10.94 -1.52 -5.59
C SER A 3 11.24 -2.36 -6.85
N GLY A 4 11.85 -3.53 -6.68
CA GLY A 4 12.41 -4.34 -7.77
C GLY A 4 11.37 -4.89 -8.76
N SER A 5 10.09 -4.79 -8.45
CA SER A 5 8.97 -5.25 -9.28
C SER A 5 8.78 -4.43 -10.57
N ASP A 6 9.06 -3.12 -10.57
CA ASP A 6 8.89 -2.26 -11.75
C ASP A 6 9.83 -2.62 -12.91
N ARG A 7 11.01 -3.16 -12.59
CA ARG A 7 12.05 -3.48 -13.59
C ARG A 7 11.72 -4.74 -14.40
N LEU A 8 11.03 -5.68 -13.76
CA LEU A 8 10.60 -6.94 -14.38
C LEU A 8 9.46 -6.69 -15.38
N ILE A 9 8.50 -5.85 -15.01
CA ILE A 9 7.35 -5.51 -15.88
C ILE A 9 7.84 -4.81 -17.15
N ARG A 10 8.80 -3.88 -17.04
CA ARG A 10 9.35 -3.14 -18.19
C ARG A 10 10.23 -3.96 -19.13
N SER A 11 10.65 -5.16 -18.71
CA SER A 11 11.46 -6.07 -19.52
C SER A 11 10.62 -7.01 -20.38
N LEU A 12 9.30 -7.05 -20.16
CA LEU A 12 8.35 -7.82 -20.95
C LEU A 12 8.06 -7.15 -22.29
N SER A 13 7.67 -7.95 -23.28
CA SER A 13 7.20 -7.43 -24.57
C SER A 13 5.89 -6.65 -24.41
N PRO A 14 5.52 -5.77 -25.36
CA PRO A 14 4.29 -4.98 -25.26
C PRO A 14 3.02 -5.83 -25.13
N GLU A 15 3.00 -7.01 -25.77
CA GLU A 15 1.89 -7.97 -25.70
C GLU A 15 1.80 -8.62 -24.31
N GLU A 16 2.93 -9.05 -23.74
CA GLU A 16 2.99 -9.62 -22.40
C GLU A 16 2.67 -8.58 -21.31
N GLN A 17 3.10 -7.33 -21.51
CA GLN A 17 2.71 -6.22 -20.64
C GLN A 17 1.20 -5.97 -20.70
N ALA A 18 0.60 -5.97 -21.90
CA ALA A 18 -0.83 -5.79 -22.07
C ALA A 18 -1.62 -6.93 -21.40
N ALA A 19 -1.22 -8.18 -21.60
CA ALA A 19 -1.86 -9.34 -20.95
C ALA A 19 -1.67 -9.33 -19.42
N LEU A 20 -0.50 -8.91 -18.92
CA LEU A 20 -0.23 -8.80 -17.49
C LEU A 20 -1.04 -7.67 -16.85
N THR A 21 -1.15 -6.54 -17.54
CA THR A 21 -1.97 -5.38 -17.15
C THR A 21 -3.43 -5.80 -17.10
N GLU A 22 -3.94 -6.42 -18.17
CA GLU A 22 -5.32 -6.91 -18.21
C GLU A 22 -5.61 -7.82 -17.01
N LYS A 23 -4.73 -8.76 -16.67
CA LYS A 23 -4.93 -9.65 -15.51
C LYS A 23 -4.80 -8.93 -14.16
N LEU A 24 -3.84 -8.02 -13.99
CA LEU A 24 -3.66 -7.23 -12.76
C LEU A 24 -4.84 -6.28 -12.50
N PHE A 25 -5.41 -5.70 -13.54
CA PHE A 25 -6.47 -4.69 -13.45
C PHE A 25 -7.89 -5.27 -13.66
N LEU A 26 -8.05 -6.48 -14.22
CA LEU A 26 -9.33 -7.21 -14.21
C LEU A 26 -9.62 -7.86 -12.85
N ASP A 27 -8.58 -8.31 -12.13
CA ASP A 27 -8.70 -8.81 -10.76
C ASP A 27 -8.73 -7.71 -9.70
N SER A 28 -8.57 -6.43 -10.10
CA SER A 28 -8.94 -5.31 -9.23
C SER A 28 -10.46 -5.19 -9.20
N ALA A 29 -11.13 -6.21 -8.66
CA ALA A 29 -12.29 -5.94 -7.82
C ALA A 29 -11.83 -4.81 -6.89
N TYR A 30 -12.38 -3.62 -7.13
CA TYR A 30 -11.98 -2.39 -6.46
C TYR A 30 -11.87 -2.72 -4.97
N LEU A 31 -10.64 -2.84 -4.48
CA LEU A 31 -10.41 -3.34 -3.12
C LEU A 31 -11.25 -2.45 -2.23
N SER A 32 -12.15 -3.07 -1.47
CA SER A 32 -12.99 -2.29 -0.60
C SER A 32 -12.08 -1.52 0.36
N THR A 33 -12.55 -0.38 0.87
CA THR A 33 -11.78 0.36 1.88
C THR A 33 -11.32 -0.56 3.02
N SER A 34 -12.14 -1.55 3.39
CA SER A 34 -11.80 -2.62 4.35
C SER A 34 -10.61 -3.48 3.92
N ASP A 35 -10.57 -3.91 2.65
CA ASP A 35 -9.48 -4.76 2.15
C ASP A 35 -8.16 -3.98 2.10
N ILE A 36 -8.23 -2.71 1.69
CA ILE A 36 -7.08 -1.80 1.71
C ILE A 36 -6.58 -1.59 3.15
N MET A 37 -7.50 -1.37 4.10
CA MET A 37 -7.16 -1.19 5.52
C MET A 37 -6.52 -2.44 6.11
N THR A 38 -7.03 -3.62 5.74
CA THR A 38 -6.49 -4.91 6.17
C THR A 38 -5.07 -5.12 5.65
N LEU A 39 -4.81 -4.81 4.39
CA LEU A 39 -3.47 -4.88 3.80
C LEU A 39 -2.51 -3.89 4.45
N ALA A 40 -2.96 -2.66 4.73
CA ALA A 40 -2.15 -1.64 5.41
C ALA A 40 -1.77 -2.07 6.83
N LEU A 41 -2.71 -2.66 7.58
CA LEU A 41 -2.46 -3.22 8.91
C LEU A 41 -1.48 -4.40 8.86
N GLN A 42 -1.70 -5.36 7.96
CA GLN A 42 -0.82 -6.53 7.82
C GLN A 42 0.58 -6.17 7.30
N GLY A 43 0.66 -5.14 6.47
CA GLY A 43 1.92 -4.65 5.89
C GLY A 43 2.74 -3.75 6.80
N GLY A 44 2.28 -3.45 8.02
CA GLY A 44 3.00 -2.59 8.96
C GLY A 44 3.03 -1.12 8.52
N SER A 45 2.09 -0.67 7.67
CA SER A 45 2.08 0.72 7.18
C SER A 45 1.87 1.74 8.30
N PHE A 46 1.44 1.29 9.48
CA PHE A 46 1.21 2.09 10.67
C PHE A 46 2.28 1.89 11.75
N ASP A 47 3.31 1.08 11.50
CA ASP A 47 4.36 0.80 12.49
C ASP A 47 5.12 2.07 12.92
N PHE A 48 5.20 3.07 12.03
CA PHE A 48 5.80 4.38 12.34
C PHE A 48 5.09 5.09 13.51
N LEU A 49 3.81 4.81 13.75
CA LEU A 49 3.08 5.36 14.90
C LEU A 49 3.63 4.83 16.23
N HIS A 50 4.24 3.63 16.24
CA HIS A 50 4.91 3.10 17.42
C HIS A 50 6.27 3.77 17.69
N ASP A 51 6.95 4.21 16.64
CA ASP A 51 8.26 4.87 16.75
C ASP A 51 8.14 6.37 17.07
N GLU A 52 7.01 7.00 16.72
CA GLU A 52 6.71 8.42 16.99
C GLU A 52 5.40 8.60 17.79
N PRO A 53 5.34 8.11 19.04
CA PRO A 53 4.11 8.12 19.85
C PRO A 53 3.64 9.52 20.26
N ASP A 54 4.47 10.55 20.03
CA ASP A 54 4.19 11.94 20.40
C ASP A 54 3.42 12.72 19.32
N LEU A 55 3.21 12.15 18.12
CA LEU A 55 2.56 12.86 17.01
C LEU A 55 1.08 12.52 16.85
N TYR A 56 0.71 11.26 17.04
CA TYR A 56 -0.66 10.78 16.88
C TYR A 56 -1.02 9.82 18.00
N SER A 57 -2.26 9.92 18.46
CA SER A 57 -2.82 8.96 19.41
C SER A 57 -3.01 7.60 18.74
N LEU A 58 -2.51 6.54 19.38
CA LEU A 58 -2.70 5.16 18.91
C LEU A 58 -4.14 4.65 19.08
N ASP A 59 -4.96 5.34 19.86
CA ASP A 59 -6.32 4.90 20.22
C ASP A 59 -7.36 5.32 19.16
N ASP A 60 -7.21 6.52 18.61
CA ASP A 60 -8.12 7.11 17.63
C ASP A 60 -7.43 7.59 16.34
N GLY A 61 -6.09 7.60 16.28
CA GLY A 61 -5.32 8.04 15.12
C GLY A 61 -5.27 9.56 14.93
N GLU A 62 -5.79 10.33 15.87
CA GLU A 62 -5.83 11.79 15.79
C GLU A 62 -4.51 12.42 16.26
N PRO A 63 -4.12 13.60 15.74
CA PRO A 63 -2.91 14.28 16.19
C PRO A 63 -2.96 14.62 17.68
N ILE A 64 -1.85 14.41 18.39
CA ILE A 64 -1.74 14.85 19.79
C ILE A 64 -1.68 16.39 19.80
N PRO A 65 -2.50 17.08 20.62
CA PRO A 65 -2.44 18.53 20.72
C PRO A 65 -1.07 18.99 21.22
N CYS A 66 -0.41 19.86 20.47
CA CYS A 66 0.81 20.54 20.94
C CYS A 66 0.48 21.36 22.21
N PRO A 67 1.34 21.33 23.25
CA PRO A 67 1.17 22.16 24.44
C PRO A 67 1.28 23.66 24.17
#